data_AF-A0A3B4UVV0-F1
#
_entry.id   AF-A0A3B4UVV0-F1
#
_cell.length_a   1.000
_cell.length_b   1.000
_cell.length_c   1.000
_cell.angle_alpha   90.00
_cell.angle_beta   90.00
_cell.angle_gamma   90.00
#
_symmetry.space_group_name_H-M   'P 1'
#
loop_
_entity.id
_entity.type
_entity.pdbx_description
1 polymer ?
#
loop_
_entity_poly.entity_id
_entity_poly.type
_entity_poly.pdbx_seq_one_letter_code
_entity_poly.pdbx_strand_id
1 'polypeptide(L)'
;MSTGALWTHVIRGPEIKRSRNSGVRSIMAASTRAQVISLYKTMLRESSKFPSYNYRTYALRRVRDAFRANQKVEDPKTVAILMEEGQQAVALIQRQVSIGKMYGAQKIVVE
;
A
#
# COMPACT_ATOMS: atom_id res chain seq x y z
N MET A 1 22.20 19.77 -9.31
CA MET A 1 22.12 19.10 -7.99
C MET A 1 21.15 17.93 -8.17
N SER A 2 21.70 16.72 -8.29
CA SER A 2 20.99 15.52 -8.74
C SER A 2 20.58 14.68 -7.53
N THR A 3 19.28 14.58 -7.26
CA THR A 3 18.70 13.89 -6.09
C THR A 3 18.17 12.51 -6.49
N GLY A 4 19.05 11.65 -7.03
CA GLY A 4 18.68 10.36 -7.61
C GLY A 4 19.47 9.15 -7.11
N ALA A 5 20.13 9.23 -5.95
CA ALA A 5 21.21 8.30 -5.61
C ALA A 5 21.16 7.69 -4.19
N LEU A 6 19.98 7.30 -3.68
CA LEU A 6 19.92 6.59 -2.38
C LEU A 6 19.05 5.31 -2.33
N TRP A 7 18.51 4.82 -3.46
CA TRP A 7 17.60 3.64 -3.43
C TRP A 7 18.02 2.45 -4.30
N THR A 8 19.26 2.38 -4.77
CA THR A 8 19.72 1.33 -5.70
C THR A 8 20.49 0.16 -5.07
N HIS A 9 20.69 0.12 -3.75
CA HIS A 9 21.51 -0.93 -3.13
C HIS A 9 20.75 -2.14 -2.55
N VAL A 10 19.44 -2.28 -2.79
CA VAL A 10 18.63 -3.36 -2.20
C VAL A 10 18.25 -4.44 -3.22
N ILE A 11 19.16 -4.79 -4.12
CA ILE A 11 18.99 -5.90 -5.08
C ILE A 11 20.26 -6.76 -5.12
N ARG A 12 20.44 -7.63 -4.14
CA ARG A 12 21.18 -8.91 -4.28
C ARG A 12 20.90 -9.79 -3.06
N GLY A 13 20.06 -10.80 -3.23
CA GLY A 13 19.77 -11.80 -2.20
C GLY A 13 20.74 -12.99 -2.23
N PRO A 14 20.73 -13.85 -1.18
CA PRO A 14 21.26 -15.20 -1.26
C PRO A 14 20.15 -16.25 -1.40
N GLU A 15 20.45 -17.26 -2.22
CA GLU A 15 19.58 -18.36 -2.64
C GLU A 15 19.48 -19.44 -1.54
N ILE A 16 18.27 -19.83 -1.13
CA ILE A 16 18.04 -20.90 -0.14
C ILE A 16 16.99 -21.89 -0.69
N LYS A 17 17.38 -23.18 -0.71
CA LYS A 17 16.62 -24.28 -1.32
C LYS A 17 15.30 -24.58 -0.59
N ARG A 18 14.27 -24.86 -1.40
CA ARG A 18 12.87 -25.11 -1.01
C ARG A 18 12.67 -26.51 -0.41
N SER A 19 11.98 -26.59 0.74
CA SER A 19 11.30 -27.79 1.20
C SER A 19 9.80 -27.73 0.85
N ARG A 20 9.25 -28.87 0.37
CA ARG A 20 7.89 -29.02 -0.19
C ARG A 20 6.92 -29.48 0.90
N ASN A 21 5.89 -28.68 1.18
CA ASN A 21 4.66 -29.15 1.81
C ASN A 21 3.45 -28.40 1.19
N SER A 22 2.67 -29.07 0.34
CA SER A 22 1.74 -28.43 -0.61
C SER A 22 0.37 -28.03 -0.04
N GLY A 23 -0.14 -28.75 0.97
CA GLY A 23 -1.45 -28.47 1.57
C GLY A 23 -1.50 -27.20 2.42
N VAL A 24 -0.47 -26.98 3.25
CA VAL A 24 -0.36 -25.79 4.12
C VAL A 24 -0.17 -24.51 3.29
N ARG A 25 0.53 -24.59 2.15
CA ARG A 25 0.78 -23.46 1.25
C ARG A 25 -0.50 -22.86 0.67
N SER A 26 -1.48 -23.67 0.31
CA SER A 26 -2.74 -23.18 -0.28
C SER A 26 -3.61 -22.41 0.71
N ILE A 27 -3.69 -22.88 1.96
CA ILE A 27 -4.44 -22.22 3.03
C ILE A 27 -3.77 -20.89 3.41
N MET A 28 -2.44 -20.89 3.53
CA MET A 28 -1.66 -19.68 3.77
C MET A 28 -1.82 -18.66 2.63
N ALA A 29 -1.79 -19.09 1.37
CA ALA A 29 -2.01 -18.20 0.23
C ALA A 29 -3.44 -17.59 0.22
N ALA A 30 -4.45 -18.37 0.57
CA ALA A 30 -5.84 -17.89 0.67
C ALA A 30 -6.01 -16.87 1.81
N SER A 31 -5.40 -17.11 2.98
CA SER A 31 -5.44 -16.16 4.11
C SER A 31 -4.71 -14.86 3.78
N THR A 32 -3.55 -14.94 3.13
CA THR A 32 -2.80 -13.77 2.65
C THR A 32 -3.60 -12.98 1.63
N ARG A 33 -4.27 -13.63 0.66
CA ARG A 33 -5.13 -12.95 -0.31
C ARG A 33 -6.27 -12.17 0.36
N ALA A 34 -6.93 -12.76 1.35
CA ALA A 34 -7.99 -12.09 2.09
C ALA A 34 -7.47 -10.84 2.84
N GLN A 35 -6.30 -10.95 3.47
CA GLN A 35 -5.64 -9.84 4.16
C GLN A 35 -5.28 -8.71 3.18
N VAL A 36 -4.70 -9.02 2.02
CA VAL A 36 -4.37 -8.04 0.97
C VAL A 36 -5.62 -7.28 0.50
N ILE A 37 -6.73 -7.99 0.26
CA ILE A 37 -8.00 -7.38 -0.15
C ILE A 37 -8.56 -6.48 0.96
N SER A 38 -8.48 -6.92 2.21
CA SER A 38 -8.91 -6.12 3.37
C SER A 38 -8.11 -4.83 3.49
N LEU A 39 -6.79 -4.91 3.36
CA LEU A 39 -5.89 -3.76 3.38
C LEU A 39 -6.19 -2.79 2.25
N TYR A 40 -6.35 -3.28 1.01
CA TYR A 40 -6.73 -2.47 -0.14
C TYR A 40 -8.03 -1.68 0.11
N LYS A 41 -9.09 -2.36 0.57
CA LYS A 41 -10.38 -1.73 0.89
C LYS A 41 -10.25 -0.70 1.99
N THR A 42 -9.43 -0.97 3.01
CA THR A 42 -9.15 -0.05 4.10
C THR A 42 -8.45 1.21 3.60
N MET A 43 -7.38 1.05 2.79
CA MET A 43 -6.67 2.20 2.21
C MET A 43 -7.55 3.06 1.31
N LEU A 44 -8.41 2.45 0.48
CA LEU A 44 -9.37 3.21 -0.32
C LEU A 44 -10.38 3.97 0.55
N ARG A 45 -10.90 3.33 1.59
CA ARG A 45 -11.84 3.94 2.53
C ARG A 45 -11.20 5.13 3.24
N GLU A 46 -10.01 4.97 3.79
CA GLU A 46 -9.31 6.08 4.47
C GLU A 46 -8.96 7.21 3.48
N SER A 47 -8.51 6.87 2.27
CA SER A 47 -8.20 7.87 1.22
C SER A 47 -9.42 8.68 0.80
N SER A 48 -10.62 8.08 0.79
CA SER A 48 -11.86 8.80 0.45
C SER A 48 -12.24 9.88 1.47
N LYS A 49 -11.69 9.82 2.70
CA LYS A 49 -11.99 10.78 3.77
C LYS A 49 -11.22 12.09 3.67
N PHE A 50 -10.29 12.21 2.72
CA PHE A 50 -9.59 13.48 2.48
C PHE A 50 -10.60 14.57 2.10
N PRO A 51 -10.60 15.72 2.81
CA PRO A 51 -11.54 16.79 2.53
C PRO A 51 -11.28 17.42 1.15
N SER A 52 -10.01 17.74 0.86
CA SER A 52 -9.61 18.27 -0.45
C SER A 52 -9.81 17.24 -1.57
N TYR A 53 -10.49 17.67 -2.65
CA TYR A 53 -10.69 16.87 -3.86
C TYR A 53 -9.37 16.36 -4.45
N ASN A 54 -8.36 17.23 -4.56
CA ASN A 54 -7.07 16.89 -5.16
C ASN A 54 -6.35 15.79 -4.36
N TYR A 55 -6.33 15.92 -3.04
CA TYR A 55 -5.71 14.90 -2.19
C TYR A 55 -6.49 13.58 -2.19
N ARG A 56 -7.82 13.64 -2.16
CA ARG A 56 -8.68 12.46 -2.24
C ARG A 56 -8.46 11.70 -3.54
N THR A 57 -8.53 12.37 -4.69
CA THR A 57 -8.36 11.75 -6.00
C THR A 57 -6.95 11.21 -6.20
N TYR A 58 -5.92 11.96 -5.80
CA TYR A 58 -4.53 11.52 -5.83
C TYR A 58 -4.31 10.27 -4.98
N ALA A 59 -4.74 10.28 -3.72
CA ALA A 59 -4.56 9.15 -2.81
C ALA A 59 -5.25 7.89 -3.34
N LEU A 60 -6.51 8.01 -3.79
CA LEU A 60 -7.25 6.89 -4.40
C LEU A 60 -6.54 6.31 -5.62
N ARG A 61 -6.03 7.17 -6.51
CA ARG A 61 -5.26 6.72 -7.68
C ARG A 61 -3.97 6.03 -7.27
N ARG A 62 -3.19 6.64 -6.37
CA ARG A 62 -1.91 6.10 -5.91
C ARG A 62 -2.05 4.73 -5.25
N VAL A 63 -3.12 4.52 -4.47
CA VAL A 63 -3.45 3.21 -3.87
C VAL A 63 -3.78 2.20 -4.96
N ARG A 64 -4.66 2.53 -5.91
CA ARG A 64 -5.00 1.63 -7.04
C ARG A 64 -3.77 1.24 -7.85
N ASP A 65 -2.93 2.20 -8.19
CA ASP A 65 -1.72 1.99 -8.97
C ASP A 65 -0.72 1.09 -8.23
N ALA A 66 -0.55 1.30 -6.91
CA ALA A 66 0.31 0.46 -6.08
C ALA A 66 -0.11 -1.01 -6.07
N PHE A 67 -1.40 -1.28 -5.86
CA PHE A 67 -1.91 -2.66 -5.81
C PHE A 67 -1.88 -3.32 -7.20
N ARG A 68 -2.15 -2.55 -8.28
CA ARG A 68 -2.03 -3.06 -9.65
C ARG A 68 -0.58 -3.39 -10.02
N ALA A 69 0.37 -2.56 -9.62
CA ALA A 69 1.79 -2.78 -9.90
C ALA A 69 2.33 -4.04 -9.19
N ASN A 70 1.82 -4.36 -8.00
CA ASN A 70 2.27 -5.49 -7.19
C ASN A 70 1.37 -6.74 -7.28
N GLN A 71 0.38 -6.76 -8.19
CA GLN A 71 -0.61 -7.85 -8.26
C GLN A 71 -0.03 -9.25 -8.55
N LYS A 72 1.16 -9.30 -9.15
CA LYS A 72 1.85 -10.56 -9.56
C LYS A 72 2.98 -10.96 -8.60
N VAL A 73 3.12 -10.27 -7.47
CA VAL A 73 4.14 -10.61 -6.48
C VAL A 73 3.68 -11.86 -5.72
N GLU A 74 4.41 -12.95 -5.88
CA GLU A 74 4.12 -14.24 -5.25
C GLU A 74 5.10 -14.61 -4.13
N ASP A 75 6.24 -13.91 -4.04
CA ASP A 75 7.23 -14.15 -3.00
C ASP A 75 6.66 -13.78 -1.61
N PRO A 76 6.51 -14.75 -0.68
CA PRO A 76 5.85 -14.49 0.61
C PRO A 76 6.58 -13.43 1.45
N LYS A 77 7.90 -13.31 1.34
CA LYS A 77 8.68 -12.30 2.08
C LYS A 77 8.37 -10.90 1.54
N THR A 78 8.39 -10.75 0.22
CA THR A 78 8.03 -9.49 -0.44
C THR A 78 6.58 -9.10 -0.13
N VAL A 79 5.65 -10.05 -0.15
CA VAL A 79 4.25 -9.78 0.23
C VAL A 79 4.14 -9.31 1.68
N ALA A 80 4.87 -9.93 2.62
CA ALA A 80 4.86 -9.50 4.02
C ALA A 80 5.37 -8.06 4.20
N ILE A 81 6.45 -7.69 3.50
CA ILE A 81 6.99 -6.32 3.52
C ILE A 81 5.94 -5.33 2.97
N LEU A 82 5.36 -5.62 1.81
CA LEU A 82 4.33 -4.76 1.19
C LEU A 82 3.09 -4.62 2.08
N MET A 83 2.71 -5.67 2.80
CA MET A 83 1.61 -5.63 3.76
C MET A 83 1.92 -4.72 4.95
N GLU A 84 3.14 -4.78 5.49
CA GLU A 84 3.60 -3.89 6.56
C GLU A 84 3.64 -2.44 6.10
N GLU A 85 4.24 -2.17 4.94
CA GLU A 85 4.27 -0.84 4.31
C GLU A 85 2.86 -0.29 4.09
N GLY A 86 1.93 -1.12 3.59
CA GLY A 86 0.55 -0.73 3.40
C GLY A 86 -0.15 -0.38 4.71
N GLN A 87 0.12 -1.12 5.80
CA GLN A 87 -0.41 -0.81 7.12
C GLN A 87 0.13 0.50 7.69
N GLN A 88 1.42 0.78 7.51
CA GLN A 88 2.02 2.07 7.85
C GLN A 88 1.42 3.21 7.03
N ALA A 89 1.16 2.97 5.74
CA ALA A 89 0.51 3.93 4.85
C ALA A 89 -0.93 4.24 5.28
N VAL A 90 -1.70 3.26 5.80
CA VAL A 90 -3.03 3.52 6.40
C VAL A 90 -2.91 4.54 7.55
N ALA A 91 -1.98 4.33 8.48
CA ALA A 91 -1.78 5.24 9.61
C ALA A 91 -1.33 6.65 9.16
N LEU A 92 -0.55 6.75 8.09
CA LEU A 92 -0.20 8.04 7.48
C LEU A 92 -1.42 8.72 6.86
N ILE A 93 -2.22 8.01 6.07
CA ILE A 93 -3.44 8.56 5.45
C ILE A 93 -4.38 9.09 6.53
N GLN A 94 -4.62 8.32 7.60
CA GLN A 94 -5.48 8.74 8.71
C GLN A 94 -4.99 10.03 9.37
N ARG A 95 -3.69 10.16 9.63
CA ARG A 95 -3.11 11.40 10.18
C ARG A 95 -3.29 12.58 9.24
N GLN A 96 -3.02 12.38 7.95
CA GLN A 96 -3.15 13.44 6.95
C GLN A 96 -4.61 13.87 6.74
N VAL A 97 -5.56 12.93 6.82
CA VAL A 97 -7.00 13.24 6.80
C VAL A 97 -7.37 14.10 8.01
N SER A 98 -6.89 13.75 9.21
CA SER A 98 -7.15 14.52 10.43
C SER A 98 -6.60 15.94 10.33
N ILE A 99 -5.36 16.11 9.89
CA ILE A 99 -4.74 17.42 9.66
C ILE A 99 -5.54 18.23 8.63
N GLY A 100 -5.90 17.61 7.51
CA GLY A 100 -6.68 18.27 6.47
C GLY A 100 -8.06 18.75 6.94
N LYS A 101 -8.66 18.07 7.92
CA LYS A 101 -9.91 18.51 8.55
C LYS A 101 -9.71 19.68 9.53
N MET A 102 -8.59 19.70 10.26
CA MET A 102 -8.26 20.79 11.18
C MET A 102 -7.98 22.11 10.46
N TYR A 103 -7.31 22.03 9.31
CA TYR A 103 -6.90 23.20 8.51
C TYR A 103 -7.67 23.31 7.18
N GLY A 104 -8.91 22.80 7.14
CA GLY A 104 -9.70 22.76 5.91
C GLY A 104 -9.90 24.15 5.31
N ALA A 105 -9.27 24.39 4.15
CA ALA A 105 -9.48 25.60 3.35
C ALA A 105 -10.79 25.52 2.55
N GLN A 106 -11.28 26.67 2.07
CA GLN A 106 -12.49 26.76 1.25
C GLN A 106 -12.44 25.80 0.06
N LYS A 107 -13.59 25.18 -0.20
CA LYS A 107 -13.83 24.27 -1.32
C LYS A 107 -13.48 24.96 -2.62
N ILE A 108 -12.66 24.32 -3.45
CA ILE A 108 -12.32 24.82 -4.79
C ILE A 108 -13.47 24.51 -5.76
N VAL A 109 -13.54 25.24 -6.88
CA VAL A 109 -14.65 25.18 -7.88
C VAL A 109 -14.93 23.76 -8.42
N VAL A 110 -13.96 22.84 -8.32
CA VAL A 110 -13.99 21.49 -8.89
C VAL A 110 -14.49 20.41 -7.89
N GLU A 111 -15.10 20.82 -6.77
CA GLU A 111 -15.62 19.88 -5.77
C GLU A 111 -16.95 19.19 -6.13
#